data_AF-A0A351CDG0-F1
#
_entry.id   AF-A0A351CDG0-F1
#
_cell.length_a   1.000
_cell.length_b   1.000
_cell.length_c   1.000
_cell.angle_alpha   90.00
_cell.angle_beta   90.00
_cell.angle_gamma   90.00
#
_symmetry.space_group_name_H-M   'P 1'
#
loop_
_entity.id
_entity.type
_entity.pdbx_description
1 polymer ?
#
loop_
_entity_poly.entity_id
_entity_poly.type
_entity_poly.pdbx_seq_one_letter_code
_entity_poly.pdbx_strand_id
1 'polypeptide(L)'
;MFINEIKYRLGEFIIIEHSGVLLTWVTHIALGAQRSGRCFIVGNILLIGPLDREAAGFLKLEFHEHLMKLPPWDKTRYYCFASSLRKVGTEESLESYLTEQLFIDKMGMESVNITAPGTFRLDRYKINVGENSIISWQTIGELNRTIGGRCFTESGILFIGPKENELDEAQSRKIFLNELKLLPKWDKTFAWGNYGSLRICEESKPRKSYKAIWKPEYMKTYVTNKRPFLHRQESRKERNSALKVLVFDWLKTTWHRIVDWKVWGRLAGLIIAGTFFGFRLFMFIIEKLLFLSQRIIERFRKHR
;
A
#
# COMPACT_ATOMS: atom_id res chain seq x y z
N MET A 1 -21.95 1.11 -32.18
CA MET A 1 -22.06 2.16 -31.14
C MET A 1 -20.68 2.29 -30.52
N PHE A 2 -19.91 3.33 -30.85
CA PHE A 2 -18.53 3.47 -30.38
C PHE A 2 -18.56 3.96 -28.93
N ILE A 3 -18.20 3.09 -28.00
CA ILE A 3 -17.96 3.48 -26.62
C ILE A 3 -16.65 4.28 -26.64
N ASN A 4 -16.72 5.58 -26.39
CA ASN A 4 -15.52 6.38 -26.21
C ASN A 4 -14.86 5.93 -24.90
N GLU A 5 -13.74 5.23 -25.04
CA GLU A 5 -12.88 4.80 -23.94
C GLU A 5 -11.65 5.70 -23.88
N ILE A 6 -11.41 6.33 -22.72
CA ILE A 6 -10.16 7.05 -22.47
C ILE A 6 -9.33 6.21 -21.50
N LYS A 7 -8.05 6.01 -21.84
CA LYS A 7 -7.12 5.17 -21.07
C LYS A 7 -6.02 6.01 -20.45
N TYR A 8 -5.73 5.75 -19.18
CA TYR A 8 -4.72 6.43 -18.39
C TYR A 8 -3.78 5.42 -17.74
N ARG A 9 -2.58 5.86 -17.39
CA ARG A 9 -1.59 5.11 -16.62
C ARG A 9 -1.59 5.56 -15.16
N LEU A 10 -1.66 4.60 -14.24
CA LEU A 10 -1.48 4.81 -12.81
C LEU A 10 -0.56 3.73 -12.24
N GLY A 11 0.73 4.04 -12.07
CA GLY A 11 1.72 3.04 -11.64
C GLY A 11 1.79 1.88 -12.63
N GLU A 12 1.41 0.67 -12.18
CA GLU A 12 1.33 -0.56 -12.98
C GLU A 12 -0.06 -0.81 -13.59
N PHE A 13 -1.03 0.06 -13.31
CA PHE A 13 -2.42 -0.09 -13.75
C PHE A 13 -2.71 0.77 -14.97
N ILE A 14 -3.53 0.23 -15.87
CA ILE A 14 -4.27 0.99 -16.88
C ILE A 14 -5.64 1.29 -16.27
N ILE A 15 -5.99 2.57 -16.16
CA ILE A 15 -7.33 3.00 -15.78
C ILE A 15 -8.10 3.34 -17.05
N ILE A 16 -9.24 2.70 -17.26
CA ILE A 16 -10.10 2.87 -18.44
C ILE A 16 -11.39 3.55 -17.98
N GLU A 17 -11.71 4.66 -18.62
CA GLU A 17 -12.93 5.42 -18.44
C GLU A 17 -13.88 5.16 -19.61
N HIS A 18 -14.99 4.49 -19.32
CA HIS A 18 -16.04 4.16 -20.29
C HIS A 18 -17.13 5.21 -20.22
N SER A 19 -17.33 5.96 -21.30
CA SER A 19 -18.46 6.88 -21.50
C SER A 19 -18.80 7.79 -20.31
N GLY A 20 -17.80 8.13 -19.47
CA GLY A 20 -17.92 9.00 -18.30
C GLY A 20 -18.58 8.40 -17.05
N VAL A 21 -19.04 7.14 -17.06
CA VAL A 21 -19.82 6.57 -15.93
C VAL A 21 -19.11 5.40 -15.26
N LEU A 22 -18.39 4.57 -16.03
CA LEU A 22 -17.76 3.36 -15.50
C LEU A 22 -16.24 3.49 -15.58
N LEU A 23 -15.58 3.26 -14.45
CA LEU A 23 -14.12 3.17 -14.39
C LEU A 23 -13.71 1.72 -14.13
N THR A 24 -12.73 1.25 -14.88
CA THR A 24 -12.14 -0.08 -14.69
C THR A 24 -10.62 0.01 -14.65
N TRP A 25 -9.97 -0.83 -13.85
CA TRP A 25 -8.53 -1.02 -13.88
C TRP A 25 -8.17 -2.29 -14.65
N VAL A 26 -6.98 -2.29 -15.25
CA VAL A 26 -6.34 -3.47 -15.84
C VAL A 26 -4.89 -3.52 -15.39
N THR A 27 -4.39 -4.70 -15.04
CA THR A 27 -2.97 -4.97 -14.79
C THR A 27 -2.55 -6.27 -15.45
N HIS A 28 -1.31 -6.34 -15.90
CA HIS A 28 -0.70 -7.59 -16.32
C HIS A 28 -0.43 -8.50 -15.09
N ILE A 29 -0.55 -9.81 -15.31
CA ILE A 29 -0.04 -10.87 -14.44
C ILE A 29 0.86 -11.81 -15.23
N ALA A 30 1.66 -12.63 -14.56
CA ALA A 30 2.61 -13.52 -15.21
C ALA A 30 1.97 -14.39 -16.31
N LEU A 31 2.77 -14.79 -17.31
CA LEU A 31 2.40 -15.69 -18.40
C LEU A 31 1.40 -15.12 -19.43
N GLY A 32 1.41 -13.79 -19.64
CA GLY A 32 0.60 -13.17 -20.70
C GLY A 32 -0.89 -13.12 -20.37
N ALA A 33 -1.24 -13.23 -19.08
CA ALA A 33 -2.60 -13.01 -18.62
C ALA A 33 -2.75 -11.59 -18.07
N GLN A 34 -3.99 -11.10 -18.05
CA GLN A 34 -4.35 -9.81 -17.51
C GLN A 34 -5.51 -9.94 -16.54
N ARG A 35 -5.51 -9.07 -15.53
CA ARG A 35 -6.56 -8.94 -14.53
C ARG A 35 -7.20 -7.59 -14.65
N SER A 36 -8.50 -7.55 -14.44
CA SER A 36 -9.27 -6.31 -14.47
C SER A 36 -10.38 -6.30 -13.43
N GLY A 37 -10.79 -5.11 -13.06
CA GLY A 37 -11.84 -4.90 -12.08
C GLY A 37 -12.35 -3.47 -12.14
N ARG A 38 -13.34 -3.16 -11.30
CA ARG A 38 -13.91 -1.80 -11.24
C ARG A 38 -13.06 -0.85 -10.41
N CYS A 39 -13.19 0.43 -10.71
CA CYS A 39 -12.71 1.52 -9.88
C CYS A 39 -13.86 2.43 -9.45
N PHE A 40 -13.66 3.14 -8.36
CA PHE A 40 -14.61 4.12 -7.83
C PHE A 40 -13.85 5.39 -7.46
N ILE A 41 -14.41 6.57 -7.72
CA ILE A 41 -13.84 7.83 -7.24
C ILE A 41 -14.61 8.27 -6.00
N VAL A 42 -13.89 8.50 -4.90
CA VAL A 42 -14.41 9.09 -3.67
C VAL A 42 -13.61 10.33 -3.36
N GLY A 43 -14.17 11.51 -3.66
CA GLY A 43 -13.48 12.78 -3.55
C GLY A 43 -12.15 12.79 -4.32
N ASN A 44 -11.05 12.98 -3.60
CA ASN A 44 -9.68 13.00 -4.13
C ASN A 44 -9.00 11.62 -4.17
N ILE A 45 -9.74 10.52 -3.93
CA ILE A 45 -9.20 9.16 -3.86
C ILE A 45 -9.82 8.28 -4.96
N LEU A 46 -8.99 7.64 -5.78
CA LEU A 46 -9.38 6.52 -6.65
C LEU A 46 -9.30 5.21 -5.88
N LEU A 47 -10.44 4.56 -5.65
CA LEU A 47 -10.52 3.22 -5.08
C LEU A 47 -10.38 2.16 -6.18
N ILE A 48 -9.34 1.35 -6.08
CA ILE A 48 -9.15 0.15 -6.90
C ILE A 48 -9.98 -0.97 -6.28
N GLY A 49 -11.06 -1.36 -6.96
CA GLY A 49 -11.97 -2.41 -6.55
C GLY A 49 -11.38 -3.82 -6.73
N PRO A 50 -12.17 -4.86 -6.45
CA PRO A 50 -11.71 -6.24 -6.54
C PRO A 50 -11.46 -6.68 -7.98
N LEU A 51 -10.88 -7.88 -8.09
CA LEU A 51 -10.74 -8.58 -9.35
C LEU A 51 -12.12 -9.03 -9.84
N ASP A 52 -12.54 -8.53 -11.00
CA ASP A 52 -13.78 -8.98 -11.65
C ASP A 52 -13.50 -10.06 -12.70
N ARG A 53 -12.42 -9.88 -13.48
CA ARG A 53 -12.14 -10.71 -14.66
C ARG A 53 -10.65 -10.98 -14.83
N GLU A 54 -10.34 -12.20 -15.21
CA GLU A 54 -9.03 -12.62 -15.69
C GLU A 54 -9.17 -13.09 -17.15
N ALA A 55 -8.28 -12.63 -18.02
CA ALA A 55 -8.32 -12.93 -19.45
C ALA A 55 -6.91 -13.11 -20.01
N ALA A 56 -6.81 -13.74 -21.18
CA ALA A 56 -5.60 -13.66 -21.98
C ALA A 56 -5.32 -12.18 -22.32
N GLY A 57 -4.06 -11.79 -22.23
CA GLY A 57 -3.63 -10.41 -22.38
C GLY A 57 -2.25 -10.31 -23.03
N PHE A 58 -1.60 -9.18 -22.77
CA PHE A 58 -0.28 -8.88 -23.31
C PHE A 58 0.82 -9.59 -22.53
N LEU A 59 1.93 -9.90 -23.20
CA LEU A 59 3.16 -10.23 -22.50
C LEU A 59 3.61 -9.04 -21.65
N LYS A 60 4.37 -9.30 -20.58
CA LYS A 60 4.81 -8.28 -19.62
C LYS A 60 5.43 -7.04 -20.29
N LEU A 61 6.28 -7.27 -21.28
CA LEU A 61 6.98 -6.20 -21.99
C LEU A 61 6.02 -5.39 -22.86
N GLU A 62 5.16 -6.06 -23.62
CA GLU A 62 4.14 -5.42 -24.45
C GLU A 62 3.17 -4.58 -23.61
N PHE A 63 2.72 -5.12 -22.47
CA PHE A 63 1.87 -4.40 -21.52
C PHE A 63 2.56 -3.14 -21.01
N HIS A 64 3.84 -3.25 -20.63
CA HIS A 64 4.61 -2.12 -20.15
C HIS A 64 4.83 -1.06 -21.24
N GLU A 65 5.16 -1.46 -22.46
CA GLU A 65 5.30 -0.55 -23.60
C GLU A 65 3.99 0.20 -23.90
N HIS A 66 2.85 -0.51 -23.84
CA HIS A 66 1.54 0.10 -24.00
C HIS A 66 1.24 1.07 -22.85
N LEU A 67 1.45 0.66 -21.61
CA LEU A 67 1.25 1.47 -20.40
C LEU A 67 2.03 2.80 -20.48
N MET A 68 3.29 2.76 -20.93
CA MET A 68 4.16 3.95 -21.03
C MET A 68 3.72 4.97 -22.09
N LYS A 69 2.86 4.57 -23.05
CA LYS A 69 2.29 5.46 -24.08
C LYS A 69 1.03 6.18 -23.59
N LEU A 70 0.42 5.74 -22.49
CA LEU A 70 -0.80 6.33 -21.96
C LEU A 70 -0.52 7.62 -21.16
N PRO A 71 -1.44 8.60 -21.19
CA PRO A 71 -1.37 9.77 -20.31
C PRO A 71 -1.42 9.35 -18.84
N PRO A 72 -0.74 10.08 -17.93
CA PRO A 72 -0.84 9.79 -16.49
C PRO A 72 -2.25 10.07 -15.98
N TRP A 73 -2.69 9.33 -14.96
CA TRP A 73 -3.92 9.63 -14.23
C TRP A 73 -3.75 10.87 -13.35
N ASP A 74 -4.59 11.88 -13.57
CA ASP A 74 -4.52 13.19 -12.91
C ASP A 74 -5.85 13.63 -12.28
N LYS A 75 -6.91 12.83 -12.38
CA LYS A 75 -8.25 13.18 -11.87
C LYS A 75 -8.37 13.08 -10.35
N THR A 76 -7.52 12.30 -9.70
CA THR A 76 -7.49 12.17 -8.23
C THR A 76 -6.07 12.32 -7.72
N ARG A 77 -5.92 12.86 -6.50
CA ARG A 77 -4.62 13.04 -5.87
C ARG A 77 -4.07 11.74 -5.29
N TYR A 78 -4.97 10.87 -4.83
CA TYR A 78 -4.61 9.62 -4.18
C TYR A 78 -5.32 8.44 -4.84
N TYR A 79 -4.80 7.25 -4.56
CA TYR A 79 -5.46 5.98 -4.83
C TYR A 79 -5.19 4.97 -3.71
N CYS A 80 -6.11 4.03 -3.50
CA CYS A 80 -5.90 2.89 -2.62
C CYS A 80 -6.77 1.71 -3.05
N PHE A 81 -6.50 0.51 -2.52
CA PHE A 81 -7.36 -0.65 -2.76
C PHE A 81 -8.56 -0.64 -1.83
N ALA A 82 -9.76 -0.89 -2.37
CA ALA A 82 -10.99 -1.00 -1.58
C ALA A 82 -10.88 -2.08 -0.50
N SER A 83 -10.20 -3.20 -0.78
CA SER A 83 -9.93 -4.28 0.16
C SER A 83 -9.05 -3.89 1.35
N SER A 84 -8.32 -2.76 1.23
CA SER A 84 -7.54 -2.20 2.34
C SER A 84 -8.35 -1.30 3.27
N LEU A 85 -9.61 -1.03 2.93
CA LEU A 85 -10.53 -0.19 3.69
C LEU A 85 -11.60 -1.05 4.36
N ARG A 86 -12.04 -0.60 5.53
CA ARG A 86 -13.12 -1.19 6.32
C ARG A 86 -14.23 -0.18 6.46
N LYS A 87 -15.47 -0.65 6.40
CA LYS A 87 -16.63 0.20 6.67
C LYS A 87 -16.68 0.51 8.18
N VAL A 88 -17.06 1.73 8.53
CA VAL A 88 -17.22 2.09 9.94
C VAL A 88 -18.49 1.45 10.47
N GLY A 89 -18.41 0.85 11.66
CA GLY A 89 -19.53 0.18 12.33
C GLY A 89 -19.70 -1.30 11.97
N THR A 90 -19.03 -1.80 10.92
CA THR A 90 -18.97 -3.22 10.57
C THR A 90 -17.52 -3.71 10.49
N GLU A 91 -17.31 -5.01 10.67
CA GLU A 91 -15.97 -5.61 10.46
C GLU A 91 -15.68 -5.89 8.97
N GLU A 92 -16.69 -5.68 8.12
CA GLU A 92 -16.65 -5.94 6.70
C GLU A 92 -15.73 -4.97 5.95
N SER A 93 -15.08 -5.50 4.93
CA SER A 93 -14.33 -4.71 3.96
C SER A 93 -15.26 -3.73 3.24
N LEU A 94 -14.76 -2.56 2.86
CA LEU A 94 -15.53 -1.61 2.05
C LEU A 94 -15.93 -2.18 0.67
N GLU A 95 -15.26 -3.24 0.23
CA GLU A 95 -15.52 -3.94 -1.04
C GLU A 95 -16.96 -4.44 -1.20
N SER A 96 -17.55 -5.06 -0.16
CA SER A 96 -18.93 -5.54 -0.20
C SER A 96 -19.90 -4.39 -0.41
N TYR A 97 -19.70 -3.31 0.33
CA TYR A 97 -20.50 -2.09 0.25
C TYR A 97 -20.44 -1.44 -1.15
N LEU A 98 -19.25 -1.35 -1.76
CA LEU A 98 -19.07 -0.79 -3.10
C LEU A 98 -19.72 -1.64 -4.18
N THR A 99 -19.78 -2.96 -3.97
CA THR A 99 -20.42 -3.90 -4.90
C THR A 99 -21.95 -3.78 -4.86
N GLU A 100 -22.52 -3.45 -3.69
CA GLU A 100 -23.97 -3.29 -3.51
C GLU A 100 -24.47 -1.91 -3.94
N GLN A 101 -23.68 -0.84 -3.78
CA GLN A 101 -24.08 0.54 -4.06
C GLN A 101 -23.86 0.99 -5.51
N LEU A 102 -24.22 0.16 -6.50
CA LEU A 102 -24.05 0.40 -7.94
C LEU A 102 -24.84 1.60 -8.54
N PHE A 103 -25.30 2.57 -7.74
CA PHE A 103 -26.14 3.68 -8.21
C PHE A 103 -25.84 5.08 -7.67
N ILE A 104 -24.78 5.30 -6.88
CA ILE A 104 -24.50 6.68 -6.43
C ILE A 104 -23.41 7.30 -7.29
N ASP A 105 -23.85 7.67 -8.48
CA ASP A 105 -23.27 8.74 -9.27
C ASP A 105 -23.21 9.99 -8.37
N LYS A 106 -22.00 10.45 -8.05
CA LYS A 106 -21.70 11.53 -7.09
C LYS A 106 -22.15 11.26 -5.65
N MET A 107 -21.36 10.50 -4.88
CA MET A 107 -21.17 10.90 -3.48
C MET A 107 -20.46 12.25 -3.51
N GLY A 108 -21.24 13.32 -3.60
CA GLY A 108 -20.86 14.66 -3.17
C GLY A 108 -20.59 14.58 -1.68
N MET A 109 -19.45 14.01 -1.33
CA MET A 109 -19.08 13.77 0.04
C MET A 109 -18.53 15.09 0.55
N GLU A 110 -19.44 15.88 1.10
CA GLU A 110 -19.08 17.08 1.84
C GLU A 110 -17.96 16.71 2.84
N SER A 111 -16.96 17.59 2.93
CA SER A 111 -15.87 17.40 3.87
C SER A 111 -16.47 17.15 5.25
N VAL A 112 -16.19 15.98 5.82
CA VAL A 112 -16.63 15.63 7.17
C VAL A 112 -16.02 16.66 8.12
N ASN A 113 -16.84 17.61 8.58
CA ASN A 113 -16.47 18.54 9.62
C ASN A 113 -16.55 17.80 10.95
N ILE A 114 -15.40 17.34 11.44
CA ILE A 114 -15.28 16.74 12.77
C ILE A 114 -15.30 17.90 13.77
N THR A 115 -16.49 18.34 14.17
CA THR A 115 -16.65 19.57 14.96
C THR A 115 -16.66 19.31 16.48
N ALA A 116 -16.97 18.10 16.92
CA ALA A 116 -17.05 17.79 18.35
C ALA A 116 -15.75 17.10 18.84
N PRO A 117 -14.94 17.75 19.70
CA PRO A 117 -13.85 17.08 20.38
C PRO A 117 -14.41 15.97 21.27
N GLY A 118 -13.62 14.91 21.46
CA GLY A 118 -14.06 13.76 22.22
C GLY A 118 -13.25 12.50 21.99
N THR A 119 -13.61 11.46 22.73
CA THR A 119 -12.94 10.17 22.71
C THR A 119 -13.93 9.12 22.22
N PHE A 120 -13.52 8.37 21.21
CA PHE A 120 -14.37 7.42 20.49
C PHE A 120 -13.68 6.07 20.37
N ARG A 121 -14.48 5.02 20.17
CA ARG A 121 -14.00 3.69 19.82
C ARG A 121 -14.17 3.43 18.32
N LEU A 122 -13.09 3.02 17.68
CA LEU A 122 -13.09 2.47 16.34
C LEU A 122 -12.42 1.10 16.36
N ASP A 123 -13.22 0.03 16.29
CA ASP A 123 -12.71 -1.35 16.43
C ASP A 123 -11.87 -1.52 17.72
N ARG A 124 -10.57 -1.82 17.60
CA ARG A 124 -9.58 -1.94 18.69
C ARG A 124 -8.85 -0.63 19.02
N TYR A 125 -9.19 0.45 18.34
CA TYR A 125 -8.54 1.75 18.47
C TYR A 125 -9.38 2.70 19.32
N LYS A 126 -8.73 3.37 20.24
CA LYS A 126 -9.25 4.56 20.93
C LYS A 126 -8.86 5.77 20.09
N ILE A 127 -9.84 6.50 19.57
CA ILE A 127 -9.66 7.67 18.73
C ILE A 127 -9.95 8.91 19.56
N ASN A 128 -8.96 9.79 19.70
CA ASN A 128 -9.10 11.05 20.41
C ASN A 128 -9.13 12.19 19.39
N VAL A 129 -10.16 13.02 19.45
CA VAL A 129 -10.31 14.25 18.67
C VAL A 129 -10.07 15.42 19.61
N GLY A 130 -8.94 16.10 19.44
CA GLY A 130 -8.64 17.33 20.18
C GLY A 130 -9.34 18.55 19.60
N GLU A 131 -9.31 19.67 20.35
CA GLU A 131 -9.94 20.95 19.97
C GLU A 131 -9.43 21.51 18.64
N ASN A 132 -8.17 21.23 18.29
CA ASN A 132 -7.53 21.68 17.06
C ASN A 132 -7.83 20.78 15.84
N SER A 133 -8.88 19.95 15.91
CA SER A 133 -9.18 18.88 14.93
C SER A 133 -8.01 17.90 14.72
N ILE A 134 -7.06 17.85 15.65
CA ILE A 134 -5.98 16.87 15.65
C ILE A 134 -6.58 15.55 16.12
N ILE A 135 -6.56 14.57 15.24
CA ILE A 135 -7.05 13.23 15.53
C ILE A 135 -5.84 12.37 15.88
N SER A 136 -5.89 11.67 17.01
CA SER A 136 -4.91 10.67 17.39
C SER A 136 -5.58 9.34 17.67
N TRP A 137 -4.79 8.27 17.58
CA TRP A 137 -5.22 6.92 17.91
C TRP A 137 -4.33 6.33 18.98
N GLN A 138 -4.91 5.43 19.78
CA GLN A 138 -4.22 4.59 20.75
C GLN A 138 -4.74 3.15 20.62
N THR A 139 -3.86 2.17 20.79
CA THR A 139 -4.22 0.75 20.90
C THR A 139 -3.20 0.00 21.74
N ILE A 140 -3.45 -1.27 22.01
CA ILE A 140 -2.50 -2.15 22.71
C ILE A 140 -1.51 -2.69 21.68
N GLY A 141 -0.24 -2.35 21.85
CA GLY A 141 0.87 -2.82 21.04
C GLY A 141 1.46 -4.13 21.53
N GLU A 142 2.64 -4.43 21.00
CA GLU A 142 3.48 -5.53 21.47
C GLU A 142 3.89 -5.29 22.93
N LEU A 143 4.03 -6.36 23.72
CA LEU A 143 4.37 -6.31 25.15
C LEU A 143 3.31 -5.67 26.07
N ASN A 144 2.03 -5.62 25.64
CA ASN A 144 0.93 -5.02 26.40
C ASN A 144 1.10 -3.52 26.71
N ARG A 145 1.95 -2.81 25.97
CA ARG A 145 2.11 -1.37 26.10
C ARG A 145 1.08 -0.64 25.25
N THR A 146 0.62 0.51 25.71
CA THR A 146 -0.23 1.37 24.89
C THR A 146 0.65 2.09 23.87
N ILE A 147 0.32 1.91 22.59
CA ILE A 147 0.98 2.60 21.48
C ILE A 147 -0.02 3.56 20.85
N GLY A 148 0.48 4.63 20.25
CA GLY A 148 -0.37 5.59 19.57
C GLY A 148 0.33 6.34 18.45
N GLY A 149 -0.47 7.14 17.76
CA GLY A 149 -0.01 8.00 16.68
C GLY A 149 -1.12 8.93 16.22
N ARG A 150 -0.88 9.62 15.12
CA ARG A 150 -1.86 10.53 14.52
C ARG A 150 -2.77 9.81 13.52
N CYS A 151 -3.96 10.34 13.34
CA CYS A 151 -4.86 10.01 12.24
C CYS A 151 -5.02 11.23 11.34
N PHE A 152 -5.49 10.99 10.13
CA PHE A 152 -5.97 12.04 9.25
C PHE A 152 -7.20 11.56 8.48
N THR A 153 -7.99 12.50 8.00
CA THR A 153 -9.16 12.22 7.17
C THR A 153 -8.94 12.73 5.76
N GLU A 154 -9.28 11.93 4.77
CA GLU A 154 -9.28 12.35 3.37
C GLU A 154 -10.53 11.80 2.70
N SER A 155 -11.27 12.68 2.01
CA SER A 155 -12.49 12.33 1.28
C SER A 155 -13.49 11.47 2.10
N GLY A 156 -13.68 11.82 3.36
CA GLY A 156 -14.60 11.13 4.27
C GLY A 156 -14.10 9.80 4.84
N ILE A 157 -12.84 9.42 4.61
CA ILE A 157 -12.22 8.18 5.11
C ILE A 157 -11.19 8.52 6.19
N LEU A 158 -11.22 7.80 7.31
CA LEU A 158 -10.21 7.93 8.38
C LEU A 158 -9.01 7.02 8.10
N PHE A 159 -7.80 7.59 8.10
CA PHE A 159 -6.56 6.84 7.98
C PHE A 159 -5.81 6.82 9.32
N ILE A 160 -5.56 5.62 9.82
CA ILE A 160 -4.71 5.37 10.99
C ILE A 160 -3.26 5.52 10.58
N GLY A 161 -2.59 6.55 11.12
CA GLY A 161 -1.19 6.85 10.85
C GLY A 161 -0.22 5.83 11.47
N PRO A 162 1.09 6.03 11.24
CA PRO A 162 2.12 5.21 11.87
C PRO A 162 2.08 5.30 13.40
N LYS A 163 2.74 4.33 14.05
CA LYS A 163 3.10 4.43 15.46
C LYS A 163 4.12 5.57 15.62
N GLU A 164 3.79 6.55 16.44
CA GLU A 164 4.67 7.69 16.76
C GLU A 164 5.11 7.65 18.23
N ASN A 165 4.21 7.23 19.14
CA ASN A 165 4.45 7.29 20.57
C ASN A 165 4.26 5.91 21.21
N GLU A 166 5.18 5.54 22.11
CA GLU A 166 4.94 4.54 23.15
C GLU A 166 4.57 5.29 24.43
N LEU A 167 3.45 4.93 25.03
CA LEU A 167 3.08 5.43 26.34
C LEU A 167 3.54 4.39 27.36
N ASP A 168 4.50 4.77 28.20
CA ASP A 168 5.06 3.93 29.27
C ASP A 168 4.09 3.71 30.45
N GLU A 169 2.86 4.21 30.33
CA GLU A 169 1.79 3.85 31.25
C GLU A 169 1.52 2.35 31.10
N ALA A 170 2.00 1.59 32.09
CA ALA A 170 1.73 0.17 32.27
C ALA A 170 0.26 -0.05 32.66
N GLN A 171 -0.67 0.43 31.82
CA GLN A 171 -2.08 0.17 31.97
C GLN A 171 -2.30 -1.30 31.60
N SER A 172 -2.92 -2.06 32.50
CA SER A 172 -3.20 -3.46 32.18
C SER A 172 -4.08 -3.56 30.94
N ARG A 173 -3.76 -4.48 30.03
CA ARG A 173 -4.55 -4.77 28.82
C ARG A 173 -6.05 -4.91 29.11
N LYS A 174 -6.39 -5.50 30.26
CA LYS A 174 -7.77 -5.68 30.72
C LYS A 174 -8.47 -4.34 30.98
N ILE A 175 -7.78 -3.40 31.64
CA ILE A 175 -8.33 -2.06 31.92
C ILE A 175 -8.57 -1.31 30.61
N PHE A 176 -7.58 -1.26 29.71
CA PHE A 176 -7.74 -0.57 28.42
C PHE A 176 -8.92 -1.13 27.60
N LEU A 177 -9.06 -2.46 27.51
CA LEU A 177 -10.17 -3.07 26.77
C LEU A 177 -11.53 -2.81 27.42
N ASN A 178 -11.59 -2.72 28.75
CA ASN A 178 -12.82 -2.38 29.46
C ASN A 178 -13.20 -0.91 29.22
N GLU A 179 -12.24 0.02 29.31
CA GLU A 179 -12.46 1.43 28.97
C GLU A 179 -12.91 1.59 27.52
N LEU A 180 -12.25 0.89 26.60
CA LEU A 180 -12.56 0.94 25.18
C LEU A 180 -14.04 0.59 24.93
N LYS A 181 -14.58 -0.44 25.58
CA LYS A 181 -15.98 -0.87 25.45
C LYS A 181 -16.99 0.20 25.89
N LEU A 182 -16.62 1.08 26.81
CA LEU A 182 -17.49 2.13 27.35
C LEU A 182 -17.54 3.38 26.44
N LEU A 183 -16.59 3.51 25.50
CA LEU A 183 -16.52 4.68 24.64
C LEU A 183 -17.61 4.65 23.54
N PRO A 184 -18.14 5.83 23.15
CA PRO A 184 -19.05 5.93 22.03
C PRO A 184 -18.38 5.45 20.74
N LYS A 185 -19.13 4.78 19.87
CA LYS A 185 -18.62 4.30 18.58
C LYS A 185 -18.26 5.50 17.70
N TRP A 186 -17.17 5.37 16.94
CA TRP A 186 -16.82 6.31 15.88
C TRP A 186 -17.86 6.24 14.77
N ASP A 187 -18.40 7.40 14.40
CA ASP A 187 -19.47 7.57 13.41
C ASP A 187 -19.20 8.73 12.44
N LYS A 188 -18.02 9.37 12.54
CA LYS A 188 -17.72 10.59 11.79
C LYS A 188 -17.31 10.31 10.34
N THR A 189 -16.72 9.15 10.06
CA THR A 189 -16.34 8.73 8.70
C THR A 189 -17.15 7.51 8.28
N PHE A 190 -17.35 7.30 6.98
CA PHE A 190 -18.05 6.12 6.48
C PHE A 190 -17.13 4.89 6.39
N ALA A 191 -15.83 5.11 6.22
CA ALA A 191 -14.81 4.08 6.14
C ALA A 191 -13.54 4.48 6.90
N TRP A 192 -12.69 3.49 7.14
CA TRP A 192 -11.37 3.67 7.72
C TRP A 192 -10.35 2.67 7.16
N GLY A 193 -9.07 3.01 7.24
CA GLY A 193 -7.97 2.16 6.80
C GLY A 193 -6.64 2.55 7.43
N ASN A 194 -5.58 1.84 7.08
CA ASN A 194 -4.22 2.22 7.48
C ASN A 194 -3.65 3.23 6.49
N TYR A 195 -2.83 4.19 6.98
CA TYR A 195 -2.25 5.20 6.11
C TYR A 195 -1.39 4.60 4.99
N GLY A 196 -0.70 3.49 5.25
CA GLY A 196 0.14 2.81 4.27
C GLY A 196 -0.63 2.23 3.07
N SER A 197 -1.96 2.18 3.16
CA SER A 197 -2.83 1.78 2.06
C SER A 197 -3.09 2.93 1.08
N LEU A 198 -2.96 4.19 1.52
CA LEU A 198 -3.16 5.38 0.70
C LEU A 198 -1.88 5.71 -0.07
N ARG A 199 -1.99 5.80 -1.40
CA ARG A 199 -0.88 6.08 -2.30
C ARG A 199 -1.16 7.36 -3.06
N ILE A 200 -0.11 8.13 -3.34
CA ILE A 200 -0.21 9.33 -4.17
C ILE A 200 -0.27 8.89 -5.62
N CYS A 201 -1.26 9.37 -6.38
CA CYS A 201 -1.22 9.31 -7.84
C CYS A 201 -0.04 10.19 -8.24
N GLU A 202 1.04 9.61 -8.80
CA GLU A 202 2.27 10.34 -9.09
C GLU A 202 1.94 11.71 -9.69
N GLU A 203 2.27 12.80 -8.97
CA GLU A 203 2.33 14.12 -9.58
C GLU A 203 3.20 13.94 -10.81
N SER A 204 2.73 14.41 -11.97
CA SER A 204 3.49 14.40 -13.21
C SER A 204 4.81 15.12 -12.97
N LYS A 205 5.83 14.42 -12.47
CA LYS A 205 7.17 14.97 -12.37
C LYS A 205 7.50 15.33 -13.81
N PRO A 206 7.90 16.58 -14.11
CA PRO A 206 8.37 16.90 -15.44
C PRO A 206 9.42 15.85 -15.78
N ARG A 207 9.15 15.08 -16.85
CA ARG A 207 9.99 13.94 -17.25
C ARG A 207 11.42 14.44 -17.23
N LYS A 208 12.26 13.94 -16.32
CA LYS A 208 13.69 13.92 -16.59
C LYS A 208 13.78 13.06 -17.83
N SER A 209 14.05 13.70 -18.97
CA SER A 209 14.35 13.03 -20.23
C SER A 209 15.27 11.87 -19.88
N TYR A 210 14.75 10.65 -19.94
CA TYR A 210 15.60 9.48 -19.97
C TYR A 210 16.37 9.65 -21.28
N LYS A 211 17.57 10.25 -21.19
CA LYS A 211 18.55 10.12 -22.26
C LYS A 211 18.71 8.63 -22.42
N ALA A 212 18.23 8.10 -23.53
CA ALA A 212 18.43 6.71 -23.88
C ALA A 212 19.91 6.39 -23.65
N ILE A 213 20.18 5.45 -22.73
CA ILE A 213 21.49 4.80 -22.59
C ILE A 213 21.59 3.80 -23.75
N TRP A 214 21.43 4.31 -24.96
CA TRP A 214 21.62 3.64 -26.23
C TRP A 214 22.00 4.74 -27.19
N LYS A 215 23.29 5.07 -27.19
CA LYS A 215 23.92 5.76 -28.30
C LYS A 215 24.56 4.68 -29.17
N PRO A 216 23.98 4.32 -30.34
CA PRO A 216 24.82 3.82 -31.40
C PRO A 216 25.80 4.95 -31.74
N GLU A 217 27.08 4.61 -31.69
CA GLU A 217 28.19 5.53 -31.91
C GLU A 217 28.22 5.93 -33.40
N TYR A 218 27.52 6.99 -33.76
CA TYR A 218 27.63 7.60 -35.08
C TYR A 218 27.84 9.11 -35.00
N MET A 219 28.99 9.50 -35.54
CA MET A 219 29.47 10.80 -36.02
C MET A 219 28.99 12.10 -35.34
N LYS A 220 29.96 12.75 -34.68
CA LYS A 220 29.92 14.14 -34.25
C LYS A 220 29.92 15.09 -35.45
N THR A 221 28.92 15.96 -35.55
CA THR A 221 29.06 17.27 -36.19
C THR A 221 28.71 18.35 -35.17
N TYR A 222 29.63 19.31 -35.05
CA TYR A 222 29.57 20.41 -34.09
C TYR A 222 28.77 21.56 -34.71
N VAL A 223 27.71 22.02 -34.04
CA VAL A 223 27.20 23.37 -34.23
C VAL A 223 26.88 23.96 -32.86
N THR A 224 27.76 24.85 -32.43
CA THR A 224 27.60 25.74 -31.29
C THR A 224 26.72 26.92 -31.66
N ASN A 225 25.71 27.22 -30.86
CA ASN A 225 25.26 28.61 -30.70
C ASN A 225 24.78 28.87 -29.26
N LYS A 226 25.42 29.85 -28.64
CA LYS A 226 25.11 30.43 -27.32
C LYS A 226 24.06 31.52 -27.49
N ARG A 227 23.13 31.70 -26.53
CA ARG A 227 22.73 33.01 -25.92
C ARG A 227 21.58 32.88 -24.89
N PRO A 228 21.31 33.92 -24.06
CA PRO A 228 21.21 33.74 -22.60
C PRO A 228 19.84 34.11 -21.99
N PHE A 229 19.72 33.78 -20.69
CA PHE A 229 18.96 34.43 -19.60
C PHE A 229 17.54 34.95 -19.84
N LEU A 230 16.61 34.50 -18.99
CA LEU A 230 15.68 35.41 -18.32
C LEU A 230 15.30 34.91 -16.92
N HIS A 231 15.38 35.85 -16.01
CA HIS A 231 15.18 35.83 -14.57
C HIS A 231 13.69 36.02 -14.26
N ARG A 232 13.09 35.22 -13.36
CA ARG A 232 11.82 35.61 -12.72
C ARG A 232 11.58 34.92 -11.36
N GLN A 233 11.92 35.67 -10.33
CA GLN A 233 11.13 36.03 -9.15
C GLN A 233 10.33 34.95 -8.41
N GLU A 234 10.83 34.57 -7.24
CA GLU A 234 10.08 33.98 -6.13
C GLU A 234 9.08 34.98 -5.55
N SER A 235 7.88 34.51 -5.19
CA SER A 235 7.15 35.10 -4.07
C SER A 235 6.24 34.08 -3.36
N ARG A 236 6.42 34.02 -2.03
CA ARG A 236 5.40 33.81 -1.00
C ARG A 236 4.58 32.49 -1.02
N LYS A 237 5.16 31.41 -0.48
CA LYS A 237 4.40 30.22 -0.04
C LYS A 237 5.02 29.49 1.17
N GLU A 238 5.52 30.26 2.15
CA GLU A 238 6.47 29.75 3.14
C GLU A 238 5.91 29.23 4.48
N ARG A 239 4.58 29.24 4.71
CA ARG A 239 4.03 28.71 5.98
C ARG A 239 3.34 27.35 5.88
N ASN A 240 2.86 26.94 4.70
CA ASN A 240 2.25 25.62 4.50
C ASN A 240 3.22 24.57 3.91
N SER A 241 4.47 24.95 3.64
CA SER A 241 5.53 24.06 3.17
C SER A 241 6.27 23.37 4.32
N ALA A 242 6.49 24.03 5.46
CA ALA A 242 7.23 23.47 6.59
C ALA A 242 6.56 22.19 7.17
N LEU A 243 5.23 22.19 7.29
CA LEU A 243 4.46 21.04 7.77
C LEU A 243 4.37 19.92 6.71
N LYS A 244 4.42 20.26 5.41
CA LYS A 244 4.46 19.30 4.30
C LYS A 244 5.83 18.65 4.12
N VAL A 245 6.92 19.41 4.31
CA VAL A 245 8.30 18.92 4.22
C VAL A 245 8.58 17.89 5.33
N LEU A 246 8.10 18.13 6.55
CA LEU A 246 8.23 17.17 7.66
C LEU A 246 7.51 15.84 7.41
N VAL A 247 6.31 15.86 6.81
CA VAL A 247 5.57 14.63 6.43
C VAL A 247 6.25 13.91 5.25
N PHE A 248 6.84 14.66 4.31
CA PHE A 248 7.48 14.12 3.10
C PHE A 248 8.86 13.49 3.35
N ASP A 249 9.69 14.09 4.21
CA ASP A 249 10.99 13.51 4.59
C ASP A 249 10.83 12.27 5.48
N TRP A 250 9.76 12.25 6.29
CA TRP A 250 9.36 11.07 7.06
C TRP A 250 8.86 9.92 6.15
N LEU A 251 8.11 10.23 5.07
CA LEU A 251 7.67 9.27 4.04
C LEU A 251 8.85 8.60 3.30
N LYS A 252 9.93 9.35 3.05
CA LYS A 252 11.07 8.86 2.26
C LYS A 252 11.99 7.95 3.06
N THR A 253 12.17 8.21 4.34
CA THR A 253 13.05 7.43 5.23
C THR A 253 12.42 6.12 5.71
N THR A 254 11.09 6.06 5.87
CA THR A 254 10.38 4.82 6.24
C THR A 254 10.21 3.85 5.07
N TRP A 255 10.13 4.34 3.82
CA TRP A 255 9.99 3.48 2.63
C TRP A 255 11.19 2.55 2.42
N HIS A 256 12.42 3.04 2.66
CA HIS A 256 13.62 2.20 2.56
C HIS A 256 13.65 1.05 3.59
N ARG A 257 13.07 1.24 4.78
CA ARG A 257 13.07 0.21 5.83
C ARG A 257 12.05 -0.92 5.59
N ILE A 258 10.93 -0.63 4.92
CA ILE A 258 9.85 -1.61 4.71
C ILE A 258 10.13 -2.54 3.52
N VAL A 259 10.75 -2.03 2.46
CA VAL A 259 11.11 -2.84 1.28
C VAL A 259 12.20 -3.86 1.63
N ASP A 260 13.18 -3.48 2.45
CA ASP A 260 14.24 -4.38 2.90
C ASP A 260 13.66 -5.54 3.76
N TRP A 261 12.75 -5.27 4.69
CA TRP A 261 12.19 -6.32 5.56
C TRP A 261 11.47 -7.42 4.77
N LYS A 262 10.73 -7.08 3.71
CA LYS A 262 9.95 -8.04 2.93
C LYS A 262 10.84 -8.98 2.09
N VAL A 263 12.00 -8.50 1.65
CA VAL A 263 12.98 -9.29 0.89
C VAL A 263 13.77 -10.21 1.84
N TRP A 264 14.22 -9.69 2.98
CA TRP A 264 14.93 -10.49 3.99
C TRP A 264 14.06 -11.57 4.63
N GLY A 265 12.77 -11.31 4.85
CA GLY A 265 11.84 -12.32 5.38
C GLY A 265 11.66 -13.55 4.48
N ARG A 266 11.69 -13.36 3.15
CA ARG A 266 11.62 -14.49 2.19
C ARG A 266 12.92 -15.27 2.13
N LEU A 267 14.06 -14.60 2.25
CA LEU A 267 15.39 -15.23 2.31
C LEU A 267 15.57 -16.05 3.60
N ALA A 268 15.15 -15.52 4.74
CA ALA A 268 15.22 -16.23 6.02
C ALA A 268 14.41 -17.54 6.00
N GLY A 269 13.21 -17.53 5.41
CA GLY A 269 12.38 -18.73 5.26
C GLY A 269 13.05 -19.83 4.42
N LEU A 270 13.73 -19.48 3.34
CA LEU A 270 14.46 -20.44 2.50
C LEU A 270 15.67 -21.04 3.22
N ILE A 271 16.39 -20.25 4.03
CA ILE A 271 17.53 -20.73 4.81
C ILE A 271 17.05 -21.72 5.88
N ILE A 272 15.97 -21.42 6.60
CA ILE A 272 15.41 -22.31 7.63
C ILE A 272 14.89 -23.62 7.03
N ALA A 273 14.21 -23.56 5.88
CA ALA A 273 13.74 -24.77 5.19
C ALA A 273 14.91 -25.64 4.70
N GLY A 274 15.97 -25.00 4.18
CA GLY A 274 17.18 -25.68 3.72
C GLY A 274 17.94 -26.38 4.85
N THR A 275 18.11 -25.74 6.00
CA THR A 275 18.80 -26.34 7.15
C THR A 275 18.02 -27.52 7.73
N PHE A 276 16.69 -27.41 7.82
CA PHE A 276 15.84 -28.51 8.29
C PHE A 276 15.89 -29.73 7.37
N PHE A 277 15.86 -29.52 6.06
CA PHE A 277 15.96 -30.60 5.08
C PHE A 277 17.34 -31.28 5.09
N GLY A 278 18.41 -30.48 5.18
CA GLY A 278 19.78 -30.99 5.31
C GLY A 278 19.98 -31.83 6.57
N PHE A 279 19.45 -31.37 7.72
CA PHE A 279 19.53 -32.09 8.98
C PHE A 279 18.80 -33.45 8.93
N ARG A 280 17.61 -33.51 8.31
CA ARG A 280 16.89 -34.79 8.12
C ARG A 280 17.67 -35.77 7.25
N LEU A 281 18.29 -35.29 6.17
CA LEU A 281 19.10 -36.14 5.30
C LEU A 281 20.32 -36.70 6.05
N PHE A 282 20.97 -35.86 6.86
CA PHE A 282 22.11 -36.23 7.69
C PHE A 282 21.76 -37.30 8.72
N MET A 283 20.64 -37.14 9.44
CA MET A 283 20.16 -38.13 10.41
C MET A 283 19.87 -39.49 9.74
N PHE A 284 19.26 -39.47 8.55
CA PHE A 284 19.00 -40.70 7.79
C PHE A 284 20.30 -41.43 7.38
N ILE A 285 21.35 -40.69 7.02
CA ILE A 285 22.66 -41.27 6.71
C ILE A 285 23.29 -41.91 7.95
N ILE A 286 23.22 -41.25 9.12
CA ILE A 286 23.73 -41.80 10.38
C ILE A 286 23.01 -43.10 10.74
N GLU A 287 21.68 -43.13 10.66
CA GLU A 287 20.88 -44.31 10.97
C GLU A 287 21.25 -45.49 10.06
N LYS A 288 21.45 -45.22 8.76
CA LYS A 288 21.89 -46.24 7.80
C LYS A 288 23.30 -46.76 8.08
N LEU A 289 24.22 -45.89 8.51
CA LEU A 289 25.59 -46.28 8.89
C LEU A 289 25.61 -47.11 10.17
N LEU A 290 24.78 -46.76 11.17
CA LEU A 290 24.62 -47.54 12.41
C LEU A 290 24.04 -48.93 12.12
N PHE A 291 23.05 -49.01 11.23
CA PHE A 291 22.47 -50.30 10.82
C PHE A 291 23.50 -51.19 10.11
N LEU A 292 24.33 -50.60 9.24
CA LEU A 292 25.40 -51.33 8.55
C LEU A 292 26.48 -51.82 9.52
N SER A 293 26.89 -51.00 10.49
CA SER A 293 27.91 -51.40 11.46
C SER A 293 27.45 -52.53 12.37
N GLN A 294 26.19 -52.50 12.83
CA GLN A 294 25.58 -53.60 13.59
C GLN A 294 25.59 -54.91 12.79
N ARG A 295 25.22 -54.86 11.50
CA ARG A 295 25.19 -56.04 10.61
C ARG A 295 26.58 -56.63 10.37
N ILE A 296 27.62 -55.80 10.33
CA ILE A 296 29.01 -56.25 10.22
C ILE A 296 29.46 -56.94 11.52
N ILE A 297 29.15 -56.35 12.68
CA ILE A 297 29.48 -56.92 14.00
C ILE A 297 28.83 -58.31 14.19
N GLU A 298 27.56 -58.46 13.80
CA GLU A 298 26.86 -59.75 13.87
C GLU A 298 27.52 -60.83 12.99
N ARG A 299 28.01 -60.48 11.79
CA ARG A 299 28.73 -61.43 10.93
C ARG A 299 30.04 -61.89 11.55
N PHE A 300 30.80 -60.99 12.17
CA PHE A 300 32.05 -61.37 12.85
C PHE A 300 31.80 -62.23 14.09
N ARG A 301 30.69 -61.99 14.82
CA ARG A 301 30.32 -62.81 16.00
C ARG A 301 29.95 -64.25 15.62
N LYS A 302 29.50 -64.50 14.39
CA LYS A 302 29.07 -65.83 13.92
C LYS A 302 30.23 -66.72 13.42
N HIS A 303 31.42 -66.15 13.23
CA HIS A 303 32.62 -66.84 12.73
C HIS A 303 33.71 -67.04 13.80
N ARG A 304 33.41 -66.73 15.06
CA ARG A 304 34.29 -66.94 16.21
C ARG A 304 33.67 -67.99 17.12
#